data_AF-A0A3B8KZW8-F1
#
_entry.id   AF-A0A3B8KZW8-F1
#
_cell.length_a   1.000
_cell.length_b   1.000
_cell.length_c   1.000
_cell.angle_alpha   90.00
_cell.angle_beta   90.00
_cell.angle_gamma   90.00
#
_symmetry.space_group_name_H-M   'P 1'
#
loop_
_entity.id
_entity.type
_entity.pdbx_description
1 polymer ?
#
loop_
_entity_poly.entity_id
_entity_poly.type
_entity_poly.pdbx_seq_one_letter_code
_entity_poly.pdbx_strand_id
1 'polypeptide(L)'
;MTTRPHKPRLNNLFVLAIAWAAITLVAARRPTQVTTPPDIAGRVVVQHGPTGDDTANIQAAIDSVARTGGVVVFPAGVYRHTGLTGRANVHLKGIHVGAVRLDYTPDTGDGITLVTDPDNFMISDLMLTSSGRSTGWGIRAKGGTQRSLRIERVSVNGFTNGILLPNTLSVSIRECRIGHTYPNSPRGIGLQLGDGRKVGGNGVTVEDCYFSSLDKAI
;
A
#
# COMPACT_ATOMS: atom_id res chain seq x y z
N MET A 1 -34.31 -84.22 29.87
CA MET A 1 -33.86 -85.58 29.52
C MET A 1 -33.17 -85.51 28.18
N THR A 2 -31.82 -85.55 28.16
CA THR A 2 -31.01 -86.70 27.65
C THR A 2 -31.11 -86.83 26.13
N THR A 3 -30.08 -86.88 25.26
CA THR A 3 -28.63 -87.10 25.35
C THR A 3 -28.06 -86.90 23.93
N ARG A 4 -26.78 -86.48 23.82
CA ARG A 4 -25.94 -86.39 22.59
C ARG A 4 -25.76 -87.77 21.88
N PRO A 5 -24.84 -87.95 20.89
CA PRO A 5 -24.65 -87.36 19.54
C PRO A 5 -24.35 -88.44 18.45
N HIS A 6 -24.21 -88.10 17.16
CA HIS A 6 -23.33 -88.89 16.26
C HIS A 6 -22.61 -88.03 15.18
N LYS A 7 -21.28 -88.14 15.19
CA LYS A 7 -20.22 -87.59 14.31
C LYS A 7 -20.02 -88.53 13.09
N PRO A 8 -19.02 -88.36 12.18
CA PRO A 8 -18.37 -87.17 11.59
C PRO A 8 -18.18 -87.31 10.04
N ARG A 9 -17.61 -86.30 9.35
CA ARG A 9 -16.34 -86.44 8.59
C ARG A 9 -15.91 -85.12 7.92
N LEU A 10 -14.64 -84.78 8.18
CA LEU A 10 -13.82 -83.77 7.52
C LEU A 10 -13.61 -84.14 6.04
N ASN A 11 -13.48 -83.15 5.14
CA ASN A 11 -12.18 -82.88 4.49
C ASN A 11 -12.20 -81.70 3.51
N ASN A 12 -11.06 -80.98 3.55
CA ASN A 12 -10.39 -80.25 2.47
C ASN A 12 -11.00 -78.92 2.02
N LEU A 13 -10.41 -77.81 2.48
CA LEU A 13 -9.37 -77.06 1.75
C LEU A 13 -9.88 -76.55 0.40
N PHE A 14 -10.29 -75.28 0.34
CA PHE A 14 -9.78 -74.36 -0.67
C PHE A 14 -9.99 -72.92 -0.19
N VAL A 15 -8.87 -72.29 0.10
CA VAL A 15 -8.71 -70.86 0.38
C VAL A 15 -9.07 -70.08 -0.89
N LEU A 16 -9.98 -69.12 -0.80
CA LEU A 16 -9.88 -67.89 -1.61
C LEU A 16 -10.70 -66.77 -0.96
N ALA A 17 -9.99 -65.92 -0.21
CA ALA A 17 -10.48 -64.63 0.23
C ALA A 17 -10.30 -63.63 -0.92
N ILE A 18 -11.36 -62.97 -1.35
CA ILE A 18 -11.28 -61.75 -2.16
C ILE A 18 -11.93 -60.64 -1.35
N ALA A 19 -11.09 -59.92 -0.59
CA ALA A 19 -11.46 -58.68 0.05
C ALA A 19 -11.41 -57.56 -1.02
N TRP A 20 -12.57 -56.99 -1.34
CA TRP A 20 -12.64 -55.75 -2.11
C TRP A 20 -12.34 -54.58 -1.17
N ALA A 21 -11.12 -54.03 -1.25
CA ALA A 21 -10.76 -52.79 -0.59
C ALA A 21 -11.23 -51.61 -1.45
N ALA A 22 -12.27 -50.90 -1.01
CA ALA A 22 -12.64 -49.61 -1.57
C ALA A 22 -11.61 -48.56 -1.13
N ILE A 23 -10.77 -48.10 -2.06
CA ILE A 23 -9.85 -46.99 -1.83
C ILE A 23 -10.65 -45.69 -1.95
N THR A 24 -11.02 -45.10 -0.82
CA THR A 24 -11.49 -43.71 -0.79
C THR A 24 -10.28 -42.78 -0.77
N LEU A 25 -10.06 -42.08 -1.88
CA LEU A 25 -9.07 -41.01 -1.96
C LEU A 25 -9.60 -39.80 -1.18
N VAL A 26 -9.28 -39.72 0.11
CA VAL A 26 -9.45 -38.47 0.87
C VAL A 26 -8.34 -37.53 0.41
N ALA A 27 -8.65 -36.69 -0.57
CA ALA A 27 -7.86 -35.51 -0.82
C ALA A 27 -7.99 -34.61 0.40
N ALA A 28 -7.04 -34.72 1.34
CA ALA A 28 -6.90 -33.78 2.43
C ALA A 28 -6.66 -32.40 1.81
N ARG A 29 -7.72 -31.59 1.68
CA ARG A 29 -7.59 -30.16 1.46
C ARG A 29 -6.82 -29.64 2.67
N ARG A 30 -5.51 -29.46 2.52
CA ARG A 30 -4.75 -28.62 3.46
C ARG A 30 -5.51 -27.31 3.52
N PRO A 31 -5.94 -26.83 4.71
CA PRO A 31 -6.40 -25.46 4.80
C PRO A 31 -5.27 -24.61 4.24
N THR A 32 -5.55 -23.84 3.18
CA THR A 32 -4.71 -22.73 2.79
C THR A 32 -4.66 -21.82 4.00
N GLN A 33 -3.64 -22.00 4.83
CA GLN A 33 -3.27 -21.05 5.84
C GLN A 33 -2.98 -19.79 5.05
N VAL A 34 -3.92 -18.84 5.07
CA VAL A 34 -3.60 -17.46 4.77
C VAL A 34 -2.58 -17.10 5.84
N THR A 35 -1.30 -17.25 5.52
CA THR A 35 -0.22 -16.76 6.37
C THR A 35 -0.31 -15.24 6.29
N THR A 36 -1.19 -14.66 7.09
CA THR A 36 -1.08 -13.27 7.49
C THR A 36 0.35 -13.15 8.05
N PRO A 37 1.23 -12.34 7.44
CA PRO A 37 2.56 -12.12 7.97
C PRO A 37 2.45 -11.75 9.46
N PRO A 38 3.41 -12.17 10.31
CA PRO A 38 3.36 -11.85 11.74
C PRO A 38 3.11 -10.36 11.92
N ASP A 39 2.11 -10.05 12.73
CA ASP A 39 1.74 -8.69 13.14
C ASP A 39 2.91 -8.12 13.95
N ILE A 40 3.87 -7.51 13.25
CA ILE A 40 4.91 -6.72 13.89
C ILE A 40 4.19 -5.45 14.35
N ALA A 41 4.04 -5.30 15.67
CA ALA A 41 3.37 -4.16 16.28
C ALA A 41 3.73 -2.84 15.58
N GLY A 42 2.71 -2.12 15.13
CA GLY A 42 2.86 -0.87 14.39
C GLY A 42 3.12 -1.03 12.89
N ARG A 43 2.90 -2.21 12.28
CA ARG A 43 2.97 -2.40 10.82
C ARG A 43 1.70 -3.05 10.29
N VAL A 44 1.05 -2.40 9.32
CA VAL A 44 -0.12 -2.96 8.63
C VAL A 44 0.22 -3.17 7.17
N VAL A 45 0.05 -4.41 6.68
CA VAL A 45 0.21 -4.73 5.25
C VAL A 45 -1.10 -4.47 4.53
N VAL A 46 -1.08 -3.65 3.49
CA VAL A 46 -2.27 -3.33 2.70
C VAL A 46 -2.71 -4.55 1.89
N GLN A 47 -4.01 -4.78 1.88
CA GLN A 47 -4.67 -5.79 1.05
C GLN A 47 -5.55 -5.11 0.00
N HIS A 48 -5.61 -5.70 -1.19
CA HIS A 48 -6.48 -5.20 -2.26
C HIS A 48 -7.97 -5.32 -1.92
N GLY A 49 -8.75 -4.33 -2.37
CA GLY A 49 -10.19 -4.37 -2.33
C GLY A 49 -10.78 -5.28 -3.42
N PRO A 50 -11.95 -5.89 -3.17
CA PRO A 50 -12.59 -6.78 -4.15
C PRO A 50 -13.15 -6.02 -5.37
N THR A 51 -13.32 -4.70 -5.26
CA THR A 51 -13.95 -3.83 -6.27
C THR A 51 -12.94 -3.20 -7.22
N GLY A 52 -11.64 -3.39 -6.99
CA GLY A 52 -10.58 -2.74 -7.76
C GLY A 52 -10.34 -1.26 -7.41
N ASP A 53 -11.06 -0.72 -6.43
CA ASP A 53 -10.75 0.54 -5.73
C ASP A 53 -10.29 0.18 -4.31
N ASP A 54 -9.05 0.56 -3.98
CA ASP A 54 -8.38 0.23 -2.73
C ASP A 54 -8.49 1.37 -1.70
N THR A 55 -9.17 2.47 -2.01
CA THR A 55 -9.24 3.69 -1.17
C THR A 55 -9.60 3.37 0.28
N ALA A 56 -10.69 2.64 0.50
CA ALA A 56 -11.18 2.33 1.84
C ALA A 56 -10.21 1.44 2.63
N ASN A 57 -9.60 0.46 1.98
CA ASN A 57 -8.65 -0.46 2.60
C ASN A 57 -7.35 0.25 2.99
N ILE A 58 -6.82 1.10 2.10
CA ILE A 58 -5.62 1.89 2.39
C ILE A 58 -5.91 2.87 3.52
N GLN A 59 -7.06 3.58 3.47
CA GLN A 59 -7.41 4.53 4.51
C GLN A 59 -7.61 3.85 5.87
N ALA A 60 -8.21 2.66 5.91
CA ALA A 60 -8.33 1.87 7.14
C ALA A 60 -6.96 1.49 7.71
N ALA A 61 -5.99 1.11 6.86
CA ALA A 61 -4.63 0.82 7.30
C ALA A 61 -3.93 2.06 7.87
N ILE A 62 -4.08 3.22 7.23
CA ILE A 62 -3.57 4.52 7.72
C ILE A 62 -4.18 4.85 9.08
N ASP A 63 -5.50 4.76 9.20
CA ASP A 63 -6.24 5.12 10.41
C ASP A 63 -5.92 4.18 11.57
N SER A 64 -5.65 2.90 11.27
CA SER A 64 -5.24 1.90 12.26
C SER A 64 -3.92 2.29 12.94
N VAL A 65 -2.89 2.63 12.16
CA VAL A 65 -1.55 2.94 12.70
C VAL A 65 -1.39 4.37 13.21
N ALA A 66 -2.20 5.33 12.71
CA ALA A 66 -2.09 6.74 13.10
C ALA A 66 -2.27 6.98 14.61
N ARG A 67 -3.01 6.10 15.31
CA ARG A 67 -3.27 6.23 16.76
C ARG A 67 -2.04 6.02 17.62
N THR A 68 -1.11 5.19 17.18
CA THR A 68 0.10 4.82 17.93
C THR A 68 1.39 5.24 17.24
N GLY A 69 1.29 5.71 16.00
CA GLY A 69 2.40 5.75 15.06
C GLY A 69 2.68 4.37 14.47
N GLY A 70 3.06 4.33 13.20
CA GLY A 70 3.38 3.06 12.54
C GLY A 70 3.53 3.15 11.03
N VAL A 71 3.71 1.99 10.41
CA VAL A 71 4.04 1.82 9.00
C VAL A 71 2.90 1.11 8.28
N VAL A 72 2.39 1.72 7.22
CA VAL A 72 1.53 1.07 6.23
C VAL A 72 2.42 0.53 5.12
N VAL A 73 2.55 -0.80 5.06
CA VAL A 73 3.40 -1.50 4.09
C VAL A 73 2.58 -1.87 2.87
N PHE A 74 3.06 -1.48 1.70
CA PHE A 74 2.46 -1.82 0.41
C PHE A 74 3.30 -2.91 -0.28
N PRO A 75 2.78 -4.13 -0.41
CA PRO A 75 3.34 -5.15 -1.30
C PRO A 75 3.38 -4.69 -2.77
N ALA A 76 4.12 -5.41 -3.61
CA ALA A 76 4.10 -5.18 -5.06
C ALA A 76 2.66 -5.19 -5.58
N GLY A 77 2.30 -4.18 -6.37
CA GLY A 77 0.94 -4.04 -6.86
C GLY A 77 0.60 -2.64 -7.32
N VAL A 78 -0.55 -2.53 -7.96
CA VAL A 78 -1.17 -1.26 -8.35
C VAL A 78 -2.41 -1.07 -7.51
N TYR A 79 -2.40 -0.06 -6.65
CA TYR A 79 -3.45 0.25 -5.72
C TYR A 79 -4.22 1.47 -6.22
N ARG A 80 -5.44 1.27 -6.72
CA ARG A 80 -6.23 2.39 -7.23
C ARG A 80 -6.89 3.12 -6.08
N HIS A 81 -6.89 4.44 -6.12
CA HIS A 81 -7.57 5.23 -5.11
C HIS A 81 -8.18 6.51 -5.69
N THR A 82 -9.16 7.06 -4.98
CA THR A 82 -9.85 8.31 -5.32
C THR A 82 -9.42 9.49 -4.45
N GLY A 83 -8.45 9.26 -3.56
CA GLY A 83 -7.83 10.25 -2.69
C GLY A 83 -7.58 9.68 -1.30
N LEU A 84 -6.41 9.97 -0.73
CA LEU A 84 -6.04 9.48 0.60
C LEU A 84 -5.82 10.65 1.55
N THR A 85 -6.12 10.43 2.83
CA THR A 85 -5.78 11.35 3.91
C THR A 85 -4.51 10.87 4.61
N GLY A 86 -3.40 11.60 4.43
CA GLY A 86 -2.14 11.34 5.13
C GLY A 86 -2.18 11.89 6.56
N ARG A 87 -1.85 11.06 7.55
CA ARG A 87 -1.95 11.38 8.99
C ARG A 87 -0.58 11.52 9.64
N ALA A 88 -0.51 12.28 10.74
CA ALA A 88 0.69 12.37 11.57
C ALA A 88 1.15 10.98 12.05
N ASN A 89 2.46 10.83 12.22
CA ASN A 89 3.14 9.61 12.68
C ASN A 89 2.92 8.35 11.81
N VAL A 90 2.43 8.52 10.57
CA VAL A 90 2.24 7.42 9.63
C VAL A 90 3.36 7.40 8.60
N HIS A 91 3.94 6.23 8.38
CA HIS A 91 4.85 5.96 7.27
C HIS A 91 4.17 5.10 6.21
N LEU A 92 3.91 5.66 5.03
CA LEU A 92 3.50 4.91 3.85
C LEU A 92 4.74 4.34 3.15
N LYS A 93 4.93 3.01 3.19
CA LYS A 93 6.15 2.37 2.69
C LYS A 93 5.86 1.32 1.63
N GLY A 94 6.31 1.56 0.41
CA GLY A 94 6.38 0.50 -0.60
C GLY A 94 7.55 -0.45 -0.36
N ILE A 95 7.49 -1.64 -0.95
CA ILE A 95 8.65 -2.54 -0.94
C ILE A 95 9.77 -2.10 -1.89
N HIS A 96 9.44 -1.34 -2.94
CA HIS A 96 10.36 -0.77 -3.92
C HIS A 96 9.64 0.20 -4.85
N VAL A 97 10.29 1.31 -5.23
CA VAL A 97 9.69 2.38 -6.06
C VAL A 97 9.13 1.87 -7.40
N GLY A 98 9.78 0.88 -8.01
CA GLY A 98 9.33 0.26 -9.28
C GLY A 98 8.25 -0.81 -9.13
N ALA A 99 7.94 -1.26 -7.92
CA ALA A 99 7.05 -2.40 -7.67
C ALA A 99 5.67 -1.99 -7.13
N VAL A 100 5.57 -0.81 -6.51
CA VAL A 100 4.36 -0.33 -5.84
C VAL A 100 3.88 0.94 -6.52
N ARG A 101 2.62 0.96 -6.95
CA ARG A 101 1.98 2.15 -7.52
C ARG A 101 0.69 2.46 -6.78
N LEU A 102 0.63 3.62 -6.14
CA LEU A 102 -0.63 4.24 -5.73
C LEU A 102 -1.15 5.05 -6.91
N ASP A 103 -2.25 4.62 -7.51
CA ASP A 103 -2.79 5.20 -8.73
C ASP A 103 -4.07 5.98 -8.46
N TYR A 104 -3.97 7.30 -8.51
CA TYR A 104 -5.10 8.23 -8.39
C TYR A 104 -5.90 8.26 -9.68
N THR A 105 -7.15 7.82 -9.62
CA THR A 105 -8.00 7.65 -10.80
C THR A 105 -8.82 8.88 -11.21
N PRO A 106 -9.21 9.82 -10.32
CA PRO A 106 -9.92 11.02 -10.74
C PRO A 106 -9.06 12.01 -11.56
N ASP A 107 -9.73 12.85 -12.34
CA ASP A 107 -9.15 13.92 -13.18
C ASP A 107 -9.04 15.28 -12.47
N THR A 108 -9.54 15.36 -11.25
CA THR A 108 -9.47 16.53 -10.37
C THR A 108 -9.26 16.06 -8.94
N GLY A 109 -8.66 16.91 -8.09
CA GLY A 109 -8.38 16.59 -6.69
C GLY A 109 -6.94 16.15 -6.43
N ASP A 110 -6.63 15.90 -5.15
CA ASP A 110 -5.25 15.65 -4.71
C ASP A 110 -5.05 14.16 -4.39
N GLY A 111 -3.89 13.60 -4.75
CA GLY A 111 -3.58 12.18 -4.53
C GLY A 111 -3.56 11.84 -3.04
N ILE A 112 -2.76 12.58 -2.28
CA ILE A 112 -2.68 12.50 -0.81
C ILE A 112 -2.87 13.90 -0.24
N THR A 113 -3.95 14.11 0.53
CA THR A 113 -4.15 15.31 1.33
C THR A 113 -3.67 15.07 2.76
N LEU A 114 -2.72 15.86 3.23
CA LEU A 114 -2.24 15.79 4.60
C LEU A 114 -3.20 16.49 5.56
N VAL A 115 -3.42 15.90 6.73
CA VAL A 115 -4.13 16.54 7.84
C VAL A 115 -3.42 17.81 8.32
N THR A 116 -4.11 18.63 9.12
CA THR A 116 -3.49 19.72 9.86
C THR A 116 -2.42 19.18 10.80
N ASP A 117 -1.24 19.83 10.82
CA ASP A 117 -0.07 19.41 11.61
C ASP A 117 0.30 17.92 11.41
N PRO A 118 0.67 17.50 10.18
CA PRO A 118 0.95 16.10 9.85
C PRO A 118 2.37 15.69 10.32
N ASP A 119 2.67 15.97 11.58
CA ASP A 119 4.00 15.79 12.17
C ASP A 119 4.48 14.35 11.99
N ASN A 120 5.75 14.19 11.60
CA ASN A 120 6.40 12.90 11.34
C ASN A 120 5.72 12.03 10.27
N PHE A 121 4.87 12.58 9.40
CA PHE A 121 4.39 11.84 8.23
C PHE A 121 5.58 11.45 7.34
N MET A 122 5.57 10.21 6.84
CA MET A 122 6.58 9.73 5.92
C MET A 122 5.95 8.99 4.75
N ILE A 123 6.57 9.11 3.58
CA ILE A 123 6.26 8.28 2.42
C ILE A 123 7.55 7.87 1.73
N SER A 124 7.70 6.57 1.46
CA SER A 124 8.90 6.07 0.80
C SER A 124 8.69 4.87 -0.11
N ASP A 125 9.64 4.69 -1.04
CA ASP A 125 9.83 3.46 -1.82
C ASP A 125 8.62 3.05 -2.68
N LEU A 126 7.89 4.03 -3.25
CA LEU A 126 6.71 3.79 -4.08
C LEU A 126 6.51 4.85 -5.17
N MET A 127 5.70 4.51 -6.19
CA MET A 127 5.17 5.46 -7.16
C MET A 127 3.81 5.99 -6.70
N LEU A 128 3.62 7.30 -6.77
CA LEU A 128 2.33 7.97 -6.68
C LEU A 128 1.99 8.53 -8.07
N THR A 129 1.04 7.91 -8.75
CA THR A 129 0.65 8.27 -10.12
C THR A 129 -0.77 8.80 -10.16
N SER A 130 -1.09 9.56 -11.21
CA SER A 130 -2.48 9.81 -11.61
C SER A 130 -2.71 9.34 -13.03
N SER A 131 -3.46 8.25 -13.18
CA SER A 131 -3.98 7.79 -14.46
C SER A 131 -5.11 8.69 -14.98
N GLY A 132 -5.86 9.31 -14.08
CA GLY A 132 -6.89 10.31 -14.41
C GLY A 132 -6.37 11.66 -14.90
N ARG A 133 -5.05 11.90 -14.82
CA ARG A 133 -4.41 13.17 -15.18
C ARG A 133 -4.89 14.35 -14.34
N SER A 134 -4.90 14.17 -13.02
CA SER A 134 -5.49 15.15 -12.11
C SER A 134 -4.90 16.55 -12.25
N THR A 135 -5.78 17.56 -12.23
CA THR A 135 -5.39 18.98 -12.16
C THR A 135 -4.86 19.40 -10.79
N GLY A 136 -4.93 18.54 -9.78
CA GLY A 136 -4.48 18.83 -8.41
C GLY A 136 -3.01 18.55 -8.16
N TRP A 137 -2.71 18.23 -6.89
CA TRP A 137 -1.38 17.90 -6.40
C TRP A 137 -1.25 16.40 -6.15
N GLY A 138 -0.06 15.83 -6.39
CA GLY A 138 0.25 14.49 -5.91
C GLY A 138 0.15 14.42 -4.38
N ILE A 139 0.84 15.32 -3.67
CA ILE A 139 0.79 15.43 -2.21
C ILE A 139 0.53 16.89 -1.82
N ARG A 140 -0.42 17.13 -0.93
CA ARG A 140 -0.79 18.48 -0.50
C ARG A 140 -1.06 18.59 0.99
N ALA A 141 -0.35 19.50 1.65
CA ALA A 141 -0.77 20.03 2.94
C ALA A 141 -1.69 21.25 2.75
N LYS A 142 -2.86 21.24 3.41
CA LYS A 142 -3.84 22.34 3.34
C LYS A 142 -3.72 23.35 4.49
N GLY A 143 -3.05 22.98 5.58
CA GLY A 143 -2.89 23.84 6.75
C GLY A 143 -2.00 23.22 7.83
N GLY A 144 -1.83 23.96 8.93
CA GLY A 144 -0.93 23.59 10.02
C GLY A 144 0.55 23.71 9.64
N THR A 145 1.42 23.18 10.49
CA THR A 145 2.87 23.12 10.28
C THR A 145 3.27 21.70 9.94
N GLN A 146 4.03 21.50 8.87
CA GLN A 146 4.54 20.19 8.47
C GLN A 146 5.90 19.97 9.13
N ARG A 147 5.93 19.32 10.30
CA ARG A 147 7.17 19.09 11.07
C ARG A 147 7.74 17.70 10.81
N SER A 148 9.06 17.62 10.66
CA SER A 148 9.79 16.34 10.59
C SER A 148 9.26 15.38 9.51
N LEU A 149 8.63 15.93 8.47
CA LEU A 149 8.04 15.18 7.38
C LEU A 149 9.13 14.68 6.43
N ARG A 150 9.00 13.43 5.95
CA ARG A 150 9.95 12.84 5.00
C ARG A 150 9.28 12.28 3.75
N ILE A 151 9.83 12.62 2.58
CA ILE A 151 9.42 12.08 1.28
C ILE A 151 10.68 11.54 0.62
N GLU A 152 10.82 10.21 0.53
CA GLU A 152 12.10 9.59 0.17
C GLU A 152 11.92 8.49 -0.89
N ARG A 153 12.69 8.54 -1.98
CA ARG A 153 12.60 7.53 -3.06
C ARG A 153 11.18 7.34 -3.58
N VAL A 154 10.49 8.46 -3.80
CA VAL A 154 9.11 8.49 -4.33
C VAL A 154 9.11 9.07 -5.72
N SER A 155 8.33 8.45 -6.62
CA SER A 155 8.05 9.00 -7.93
C SER A 155 6.63 9.56 -7.97
N VAL A 156 6.48 10.88 -8.11
CA VAL A 156 5.18 11.56 -8.27
C VAL A 156 4.99 11.92 -9.75
N ASN A 157 3.98 11.38 -10.41
CA ASN A 157 3.74 11.63 -11.85
C ASN A 157 2.25 11.65 -12.22
N GLY A 158 1.93 12.32 -13.33
CA GLY A 158 0.58 12.36 -13.90
C GLY A 158 -0.35 13.38 -13.26
N PHE A 159 0.07 14.04 -12.17
CA PHE A 159 -0.62 15.20 -11.59
C PHE A 159 -0.09 16.48 -12.22
N THR A 160 -0.94 17.50 -12.33
CA THR A 160 -0.50 18.83 -12.79
C THR A 160 0.54 19.41 -11.84
N ASN A 161 0.42 19.19 -10.53
CA ASN A 161 1.39 19.63 -9.54
C ASN A 161 1.93 18.45 -8.73
N GLY A 162 3.19 18.50 -8.31
CA GLY A 162 3.82 17.44 -7.54
C GLY A 162 3.45 17.52 -6.05
N ILE A 163 4.16 18.36 -5.29
CA ILE A 163 4.10 18.38 -3.82
C ILE A 163 3.96 19.83 -3.31
N LEU A 164 2.96 20.10 -2.48
CA LEU A 164 2.79 21.39 -1.79
C LEU A 164 2.89 21.21 -0.26
N LEU A 165 3.86 21.90 0.34
CA LEU A 165 4.05 21.99 1.79
C LEU A 165 4.21 23.47 2.20
N PRO A 166 3.14 24.15 2.64
CA PRO A 166 3.16 25.60 2.81
C PRO A 166 3.87 26.11 4.07
N ASN A 167 4.05 25.29 5.11
CA ASN A 167 4.69 25.71 6.36
C ASN A 167 5.54 24.58 6.93
N THR A 168 6.75 24.44 6.42
CA THR A 168 7.62 23.29 6.71
C THR A 168 8.62 23.59 7.81
N LEU A 169 8.81 22.63 8.72
CA LEU A 169 9.84 22.68 9.77
C LEU A 169 10.61 21.34 9.79
N SER A 170 11.91 21.37 9.53
CA SER A 170 12.76 20.16 9.52
C SER A 170 12.27 19.08 8.54
N VAL A 171 11.87 19.49 7.34
CA VAL A 171 11.34 18.58 6.30
C VAL A 171 12.46 18.08 5.40
N SER A 172 12.36 16.82 4.97
CA SER A 172 13.34 16.17 4.10
C SER A 172 12.66 15.59 2.85
N ILE A 173 13.11 15.98 1.67
CA ILE A 173 12.65 15.47 0.38
C ILE A 173 13.87 14.96 -0.38
N ARG A 174 13.99 13.64 -0.55
CA ARG A 174 15.22 13.00 -1.00
C ARG A 174 14.98 11.95 -2.08
N GLU A 175 15.87 11.89 -3.06
CA GLU A 175 15.89 10.82 -4.07
C GLU A 175 14.55 10.69 -4.83
N CYS A 176 13.83 11.80 -4.99
CA CYS A 176 12.49 11.81 -5.58
C CYS A 176 12.54 12.08 -7.09
N ARG A 177 11.55 11.55 -7.80
CA ARG A 177 11.27 11.93 -9.19
C ARG A 177 9.92 12.61 -9.24
N ILE A 178 9.88 13.88 -9.56
CA ILE A 178 8.65 14.67 -9.56
C ILE A 178 8.45 15.23 -10.95
N GLY A 179 7.33 14.90 -11.58
CA GLY A 179 7.10 15.40 -12.91
C GLY A 179 5.67 15.27 -13.38
N HIS A 180 5.50 15.76 -14.60
CA HIS A 180 4.26 15.66 -15.34
C HIS A 180 4.52 14.93 -16.66
N THR A 181 3.46 14.54 -17.37
CA THR A 181 3.60 13.62 -18.51
C THR A 181 3.67 14.30 -19.88
N TYR A 182 3.70 15.64 -19.94
CA TYR A 182 3.76 16.38 -21.22
C TYR A 182 5.08 17.13 -21.40
N PRO A 183 6.11 16.53 -22.02
CA PRO A 183 7.40 17.20 -22.25
C PRO A 183 7.29 18.43 -23.15
N ASN A 184 6.34 18.43 -24.09
CA ASN A 184 6.14 19.54 -25.06
C ASN A 184 5.14 20.59 -24.57
N SER A 185 4.59 20.43 -23.37
CA SER A 185 3.65 21.38 -22.76
C SER A 185 3.87 21.35 -21.24
N PRO A 186 5.01 21.86 -20.75
CA PRO A 186 5.29 21.92 -19.33
C PRO A 186 4.21 22.73 -18.61
N ARG A 187 3.71 22.19 -17.49
CA ARG A 187 2.66 22.81 -16.68
C ARG A 187 2.89 22.54 -15.20
N GLY A 188 2.35 23.43 -14.35
CA GLY A 188 2.29 23.25 -12.91
C GLY A 188 3.65 23.27 -12.20
N ILE A 189 3.59 23.00 -10.90
CA ILE A 189 4.72 23.14 -9.97
C ILE A 189 5.14 21.77 -9.47
N GLY A 190 6.44 21.46 -9.54
CA GLY A 190 6.98 20.20 -9.03
C GLY A 190 6.92 20.15 -7.51
N LEU A 191 7.63 21.06 -6.86
CA LEU A 191 7.67 21.17 -5.41
C LEU A 191 7.39 22.61 -5.01
N GLN A 192 6.46 22.83 -4.10
CA GLN A 192 6.24 24.15 -3.51
C GLN A 192 6.44 24.08 -2.01
N LEU A 193 7.42 24.84 -1.52
CA LEU A 193 7.71 25.04 -0.10
C LEU A 193 7.34 26.49 0.26
N GLY A 194 6.48 26.67 1.25
CA GLY A 194 5.94 27.99 1.56
C GLY A 194 4.63 28.31 0.81
N ASP A 195 3.90 29.32 1.30
CA ASP A 195 2.72 29.87 0.62
C ASP A 195 3.05 31.09 -0.27
N GLY A 196 4.33 31.47 -0.33
CA GLY A 196 4.82 32.64 -1.06
C GLY A 196 4.34 33.98 -0.49
N ARG A 197 3.79 34.00 0.74
CA ARG A 197 3.16 35.18 1.35
C ARG A 197 3.46 35.32 2.84
N LYS A 198 2.99 34.39 3.66
CA LYS A 198 2.93 34.49 5.13
C LYS A 198 3.71 33.39 5.85
N VAL A 199 3.89 32.24 5.22
CA VAL A 199 4.54 31.06 5.79
C VAL A 199 5.56 30.49 4.81
N GLY A 200 6.68 30.00 5.36
CA GLY A 200 7.82 29.51 4.60
C GLY A 200 8.38 28.22 5.18
N GLY A 201 9.56 27.82 4.69
CA GLY A 201 10.27 26.66 5.21
C GLY A 201 11.42 27.01 6.14
N ASN A 202 11.50 26.32 7.27
CA ASN A 202 12.63 26.36 8.18
C ASN A 202 13.29 24.97 8.27
N GLY A 203 14.57 24.88 7.89
CA GLY A 203 15.32 23.64 7.93
C GLY A 203 14.83 22.58 6.92
N VAL A 204 14.53 22.98 5.69
CA VAL A 204 14.12 22.05 4.64
C VAL A 204 15.35 21.54 3.89
N THR A 205 15.44 20.22 3.69
CA THR A 205 16.42 19.61 2.78
C THR A 205 15.73 19.08 1.54
N VAL A 206 16.24 19.46 0.37
CA VAL A 206 15.88 18.87 -0.93
C VAL A 206 17.17 18.33 -1.55
N GLU A 207 17.23 17.02 -1.75
CA GLU A 207 18.46 16.33 -2.16
C GLU A 207 18.16 15.27 -3.22
N ASP A 208 19.02 15.15 -4.23
CA ASP A 208 18.94 14.12 -5.27
C ASP A 208 17.56 13.96 -5.93
N CYS A 209 16.87 15.09 -6.11
CA CYS A 209 15.54 15.12 -6.72
C CYS A 209 15.63 15.47 -8.21
N TYR A 210 14.91 14.72 -9.04
CA TYR A 210 14.79 14.94 -10.47
C TYR A 210 13.42 15.52 -10.83
N PHE A 211 13.41 16.65 -11.54
CA PHE A 211 12.20 17.35 -11.97
C PHE A 211 12.06 17.29 -13.48
N SER A 212 10.86 17.00 -14.00
CA SER A 212 10.63 16.91 -15.45
C SER A 212 9.24 17.34 -15.90
N SER A 213 9.19 18.01 -17.05
CA SER A 213 7.95 18.43 -17.73
C SER A 213 7.05 19.38 -16.91
N LEU A 214 7.65 20.21 -16.06
CA LEU A 214 6.96 21.17 -15.19
C LEU A 214 7.19 22.60 -15.66
N ASP A 215 6.23 23.49 -15.42
CA ASP A 215 6.43 24.95 -15.64
C ASP A 215 7.43 25.50 -14.61
N LYS A 216 7.32 25.04 -13.36
CA LYS A 216 8.26 25.35 -12.29
C LYS A 216 8.71 24.08 -11.59
N ALA A 217 10.02 23.90 -11.46
CA ALA A 217 10.57 22.75 -10.74
C ALA A 217 10.34 22.88 -9.22
N ILE A 218 10.77 24.00 -8.64
CA ILE A 218 10.61 24.38 -7.22
C ILE A 218 10.10 25.83 -7.15
#